data_AF-A0A369RM63-F1
#
_entry.id   AF-A0A369RM63-F1
#
_cell.length_a   1.000
_cell.length_b   1.000
_cell.length_c   1.000
_cell.angle_alpha   90.00
_cell.angle_beta   90.00
_cell.angle_gamma   90.00
#
_symmetry.space_group_name_H-M   'P 1'
#
loop_
_entity.id
_entity.type
_entity.pdbx_description
1 polymer ?
#
loop_
_entity_poly.entity_id
_entity_poly.type
_entity_poly.pdbx_seq_one_letter_code
_entity_poly.pdbx_strand_id
1 'polypeptide(L)'
;MFFDQLAIAITALKNNYKHIDCACVYQNEKEIGQAFADTVDHIIQRKDLFVTSKLWITMMEPDRVEEGMQMALKNLHLESLDLFLIH
;
A
#
# COMPACT_ATOMS: atom_id res chain seq x y z
N MET A 1 18.92 11.22 2.49
CA MET A 1 19.24 9.79 2.30
C MET A 1 17.97 9.16 1.76
N PHE A 2 17.91 8.83 0.48
CA PHE A 2 16.78 8.08 -0.08
C PHE A 2 17.13 6.60 0.07
N PHE A 3 16.45 5.93 1.01
CA PHE A 3 16.53 4.48 1.12
C PHE A 3 15.67 3.85 0.02
N ASP A 4 16.12 2.72 -0.52
CA ASP A 4 15.37 1.93 -1.49
C ASP A 4 14.16 1.27 -0.81
N GLN A 5 13.00 1.91 -0.94
CA GLN A 5 11.75 1.47 -0.31
C GLN A 5 11.28 0.11 -0.84
N LEU A 6 11.53 -0.18 -2.12
CA LEU A 6 11.19 -1.47 -2.73
C LEU A 6 12.00 -2.58 -2.07
N ALA A 7 13.32 -2.42 -1.98
CA ALA A 7 14.18 -3.42 -1.35
C ALA A 7 13.84 -3.64 0.13
N ILE A 8 13.49 -2.58 0.86
CA ILE A 8 13.07 -2.65 2.26
C ILE A 8 11.74 -3.41 2.40
N ALA A 9 10.74 -3.08 1.59
CA ALA A 9 9.43 -3.73 1.63
C ALA A 9 9.52 -5.22 1.30
N ILE A 10 10.28 -5.60 0.26
CA ILE A 10 10.55 -7.01 -0.08
C ILE A 10 11.23 -7.73 1.09
N THR A 11 12.19 -7.08 1.75
CA THR A 11 12.87 -7.66 2.91
C THR A 11 11.91 -7.90 4.07
N ALA A 12 11.01 -6.95 4.36
CA ALA A 12 10.00 -7.11 5.40
C ALA A 12 9.05 -8.28 5.10
N LEU A 13 8.54 -8.37 3.87
CA LEU A 13 7.63 -9.45 3.44
C LEU A 13 8.32 -10.83 3.51
N LYS A 14 9.59 -10.93 3.09
CA LYS A 14 10.41 -12.15 3.25
C LYS A 14 10.65 -12.54 4.71
N ASN A 15 10.64 -11.58 5.62
CA ASN A 15 10.74 -11.81 7.07
C ASN A 15 9.38 -11.93 7.76
N ASN A 16 8.31 -12.23 7.00
CA ASN A 16 6.98 -12.53 7.52
C ASN A 16 6.31 -11.34 8.25
N TYR A 17 6.69 -10.09 7.91
CA TYR A 17 5.87 -8.94 8.27
C TYR A 17 4.58 -8.99 7.44
N LYS A 18 3.44 -8.95 8.15
CA LYS A 18 2.11 -9.14 7.53
C LYS A 18 1.27 -7.87 7.53
N HIS A 19 1.59 -6.89 8.37
CA HIS A 19 0.89 -5.62 8.40
C HIS A 19 1.76 -4.56 7.74
N ILE A 20 1.27 -3.99 6.64
CA ILE A 20 1.94 -2.94 5.88
C ILE A 20 1.08 -1.68 5.94
N ASP A 21 1.61 -0.64 6.59
CA ASP A 21 0.98 0.67 6.67
C ASP A 21 1.50 1.60 5.57
N CYS A 22 0.59 2.11 4.75
CA CYS A 22 0.85 3.00 3.62
C CYS A 22 0.04 4.30 3.75
N ALA A 23 0.35 5.27 2.90
CA ALA A 23 -0.47 6.46 2.69
C ALA A 23 -0.06 7.13 1.38
N CYS A 24 -1.01 7.75 0.69
CA CYS A 24 -0.73 8.54 -0.52
C CYS A 24 0.38 9.60 -0.29
N VAL A 25 0.38 10.28 0.86
CA VAL A 25 1.34 11.36 1.16
C VAL A 25 2.78 10.86 1.37
N TYR A 26 2.98 9.56 1.61
CA TYR A 26 4.33 8.99 1.75
C TYR A 26 5.06 8.92 0.42
N GLN A 27 4.33 9.09 -0.70
CA GLN A 27 4.88 9.16 -2.07
C GLN A 27 5.69 7.92 -2.46
N ASN A 28 5.40 6.77 -1.85
CA ASN A 28 6.11 5.51 -2.08
C ASN A 28 5.17 4.32 -2.37
N GLU A 29 3.86 4.54 -2.51
CA GLU A 29 2.90 3.45 -2.71
C GLU A 29 3.18 2.63 -3.97
N LYS A 30 3.80 3.23 -5.01
CA LYS A 30 4.17 2.52 -6.24
C LYS A 30 5.30 1.53 -5.99
N GLU A 31 6.29 1.91 -5.20
CA GLU A 31 7.40 1.06 -4.77
C GLU A 31 6.89 -0.08 -3.88
N ILE A 32 5.95 0.20 -2.98
CA ILE A 32 5.29 -0.85 -2.18
C ILE A 32 4.44 -1.77 -3.06
N GLY A 33 3.71 -1.23 -4.02
CA GLY A 33 2.92 -2.02 -4.98
C GLY A 33 3.79 -2.92 -5.86
N GLN A 34 4.99 -2.46 -6.24
CA GLN A 34 5.96 -3.32 -6.90
C GLN A 34 6.46 -4.44 -5.96
N ALA A 35 6.72 -4.13 -4.69
CA ALA A 35 7.09 -5.16 -3.70
C ALA A 35 6.00 -6.22 -3.54
N PHE A 36 4.72 -5.83 -3.57
CA PHE A 36 3.61 -6.77 -3.57
C PHE A 36 3.57 -7.62 -4.83
N ALA A 37 3.70 -7.01 -6.01
CA ALA A 37 3.74 -7.76 -7.28
C ALA A 37 4.88 -8.80 -7.32
N ASP A 38 6.02 -8.50 -6.70
CA ASP A 38 7.18 -9.38 -6.68
C ASP A 38 7.10 -10.52 -5.65
N THR A 39 6.21 -10.43 -4.66
CA THR A 39 6.25 -11.31 -3.48
C THR A 39 4.92 -11.95 -3.11
N VAL A 40 3.79 -11.33 -3.43
CA VAL A 40 2.46 -11.86 -3.14
C VAL A 40 2.22 -13.11 -4.00
N ASP A 41 1.62 -14.12 -3.40
CA ASP A 41 1.33 -15.46 -3.92
C ASP A 41 2.56 -16.32 -4.27
N HIS A 42 3.77 -15.77 -4.17
CA HIS A 42 5.05 -16.48 -4.29
C HIS A 42 5.75 -16.68 -2.96
N ILE A 43 5.64 -15.71 -2.05
CA ILE A 43 6.31 -15.69 -0.73
C ILE A 43 5.26 -15.59 0.38
N ILE A 44 4.25 -14.74 0.22
CA ILE A 44 3.16 -14.54 1.16
C ILE A 44 1.83 -14.49 0.42
N GLN A 45 0.78 -15.12 0.95
CA GLN A 45 -0.53 -15.10 0.30
C GLN A 45 -1.23 -13.77 0.58
N ARG A 46 -1.98 -13.21 -0.39
CA ARG A 46 -2.73 -11.94 -0.18
C ARG A 46 -3.61 -11.96 1.07
N LYS A 47 -4.27 -13.09 1.35
CA LYS A 47 -5.15 -13.28 2.52
C LYS A 47 -4.44 -13.19 3.87
N ASP A 48 -3.13 -13.36 3.90
CA ASP A 48 -2.32 -13.27 5.11
C ASP A 48 -1.78 -11.86 5.34
N LEU A 49 -1.95 -10.94 4.37
CA LEU A 49 -1.55 -9.55 4.49
C LEU A 49 -2.68 -8.70 5.03
N PHE A 50 -2.31 -7.72 5.86
CA PHE A 50 -3.14 -6.61 6.30
C PHE A 50 -2.54 -5.32 5.74
N VAL A 51 -3.19 -4.71 4.77
CA VAL A 51 -2.71 -3.49 4.10
C VAL A 51 -3.59 -2.30 4.46
N THR A 52 -2.96 -1.28 5.04
CA THR A 52 -3.59 -0.01 5.38
C THR A 52 -3.16 1.07 4.39
N SER A 53 -4.08 1.89 3.88
CA SER A 53 -3.72 3.20 3.29
C SER A 53 -4.62 4.32 3.85
N LYS A 54 -4.34 5.56 3.46
CA LYS A 54 -4.95 6.76 4.06
C LYS A 54 -5.38 7.75 2.98
N LEU A 55 -6.62 8.21 3.07
CA LEU A 55 -7.17 9.30 2.28
C LEU A 55 -6.47 10.61 2.67
N TRP A 56 -5.84 11.26 1.70
CA TRP A 56 -5.18 12.53 1.95
C TRP A 56 -6.18 13.68 2.09
N ILE A 57 -5.84 14.68 2.92
CA ILE A 57 -6.72 15.79 3.28
C ILE A 57 -7.29 16.56 2.08
N THR A 58 -6.59 16.59 0.94
CA THR A 58 -7.07 17.27 -0.28
C THR A 58 -8.20 16.51 -1.00
N MET A 59 -8.48 15.28 -0.60
CA MET A 59 -9.47 14.38 -1.20
C MET A 59 -10.66 14.11 -0.27
N MET A 60 -10.83 14.88 0.81
CA MET A 60 -11.91 14.68 1.78
C MET A 60 -13.31 15.09 1.28
N GLU A 61 -13.40 15.84 0.18
CA GLU A 61 -14.69 16.13 -0.46
C GLU A 61 -15.37 14.81 -0.89
N PRO A 62 -16.67 14.61 -0.62
CA PRO A 62 -17.33 13.32 -0.82
C PRO A 62 -17.18 12.72 -2.24
N ASP A 63 -17.16 13.57 -3.26
CA ASP A 63 -16.98 13.20 -4.66
C ASP A 63 -15.53 12.81 -5.03
N ARG A 64 -14.55 13.10 -4.16
CA ARG A 64 -13.13 12.79 -4.34
C ARG A 64 -12.62 11.64 -3.47
N VAL A 65 -13.40 11.18 -2.50
CA VAL A 65 -13.03 10.05 -1.63
C VAL A 65 -12.75 8.80 -2.46
N GLU A 66 -13.62 8.52 -3.43
CA GLU A 66 -13.44 7.37 -4.32
C GLU A 66 -12.18 7.50 -5.18
N GLU A 67 -11.90 8.69 -5.73
CA GLU A 67 -10.67 8.98 -6.49
C GLU A 67 -9.42 8.67 -5.64
N GLY A 68 -9.42 9.10 -4.38
CA GLY A 68 -8.33 8.84 -3.43
C GLY A 68 -8.10 7.35 -3.16
N MET A 69 -9.18 6.58 -2.96
CA MET A 69 -9.09 5.13 -2.77
C MET A 69 -8.62 4.42 -4.04
N GLN A 70 -9.19 4.75 -5.20
CA GLN A 70 -8.80 4.16 -6.48
C GLN A 70 -7.32 4.43 -6.81
N MET A 71 -6.82 5.62 -6.47
CA MET A 71 -5.40 5.94 -6.62
C MET A 71 -4.50 5.07 -5.74
N ALA A 72 -4.86 4.88 -4.47
CA ALA A 72 -4.10 4.01 -3.56
C ALA A 72 -4.09 2.56 -4.05
N LEU A 73 -5.25 2.00 -4.41
CA LEU A 73 -5.38 0.65 -4.97
C LEU A 73 -4.53 0.47 -6.24
N LYS A 74 -4.60 1.42 -7.16
CA LYS A 74 -3.80 1.42 -8.39
C LYS A 74 -2.31 1.46 -8.10
N ASN A 75 -1.85 2.33 -7.20
CA ASN A 75 -0.42 2.44 -6.87
C ASN A 75 0.09 1.19 -6.17
N LEU A 76 -0.71 0.60 -5.26
CA LEU A 76 -0.35 -0.60 -4.51
C LEU A 76 -0.54 -1.90 -5.31
N HIS A 77 -1.07 -1.85 -6.53
CA HIS A 77 -1.42 -3.02 -7.33
C HIS A 77 -2.36 -4.00 -6.59
N LEU A 78 -3.36 -3.47 -5.89
CA LEU A 78 -4.33 -4.26 -5.12
C LEU A 78 -5.76 -4.01 -5.59
N GLU A 79 -6.62 -5.00 -5.42
CA GLU A 79 -8.06 -4.88 -5.65
C GLU A 79 -8.80 -4.37 -4.40
N SER A 80 -8.22 -4.53 -3.21
CA SER A 80 -8.80 -4.12 -1.93
C SER A 80 -7.73 -3.80 -0.88
N LEU A 81 -8.12 -2.93 0.06
CA LEU A 81 -7.37 -2.64 1.29
C LEU A 81 -8.09 -3.28 2.48
N ASP A 82 -7.31 -3.68 3.48
CA ASP A 82 -7.85 -4.20 4.74
C ASP A 82 -8.30 -3.06 5.67
N LEU A 83 -7.69 -1.89 5.52
CA LEU A 83 -8.05 -0.67 6.23
C LEU A 83 -7.80 0.58 5.37
N PHE A 84 -8.78 1.50 5.36
CA PHE A 84 -8.63 2.81 4.74
C PHE A 84 -9.04 3.90 5.74
N LEU A 85 -8.12 4.79 6.09
CA LEU A 85 -8.31 5.83 7.11
C LEU A 85 -8.39 7.21 6.50
N ILE A 86 -9.03 8.14 7.20
CA ILE A 86 -8.79 9.56 6.98
C ILE A 86 -7.43 9.88 7.62
N HIS A 87 -6.50 10.45 6.85
CA HIS A 87 -5.16 10.83 7.33
C HIS A 87 -5.24 12.07 8.23
#